data_AF-A0A4Q7LKW3-F1
#
_entry.id   AF-A0A4Q7LKW3-F1
#
_cell.length_a   1.000
_cell.length_b   1.000
_cell.length_c   1.000
_cell.angle_alpha   90.00
_cell.angle_beta   90.00
_cell.angle_gamma   90.00
#
_symmetry.space_group_name_H-M   'P 1'
#
loop_
_entity.id
_entity.type
_entity.pdbx_description
1 polymer ?
#
loop_
_entity_poly.entity_id
_entity_poly.type
_entity_poly.pdbx_seq_one_letter_code
_entity_poly.pdbx_strand_id
1 'polypeptide(L)'
;MSHAMSVVPAEMSVMHLPITGAAPLPATALDAWARLRLRRGPGELRAMLLALVLTPGSARERQCWREETDTLEGVSFLMSDLESLPASARLPALEAALAHAAALPLAVRQELAPALRRVMCADGRVRPIDRLTLLLARQRLAGDASPQRASLRDADPELGHLPLALRIAVADLTAFLARVVPQADAQARVGAAGAGWHARVVATLWGPAPHPPACQVPDTDGLARALLTVRQLDWMRRPLIVRLWLDALRALSEQPGAPVASGGLARLGGLDLGGAEALRVCCGLLDSPLPPELARLFIELPGPAPG
;
A
#
# COMPACT_ATOMS: atom_id res chain seq x y z
N MET A 1 -2.61 -17.44 -51.39
CA MET A 1 -3.53 -17.00 -50.31
C MET A 1 -2.97 -17.55 -49.02
N SER A 2 -2.12 -16.77 -48.35
CA SER A 2 -1.36 -17.18 -47.16
C SER A 2 -2.13 -16.83 -45.89
N HIS A 3 -2.41 -17.82 -45.07
CA HIS A 3 -2.87 -17.63 -43.69
C HIS A 3 -1.67 -17.27 -42.81
N ALA A 4 -1.63 -16.01 -42.36
CA ALA A 4 -0.74 -15.58 -41.30
C ALA A 4 -1.33 -16.04 -39.96
N MET A 5 -0.73 -17.07 -39.37
CA MET A 5 -0.92 -17.41 -37.96
C MET A 5 -0.35 -16.26 -37.12
N SER A 6 -1.25 -15.48 -36.52
CA SER A 6 -0.92 -14.46 -35.53
C SER A 6 -0.45 -15.15 -34.26
N VAL A 7 0.88 -15.22 -34.09
CA VAL A 7 1.53 -15.62 -32.84
C VAL A 7 1.20 -14.57 -31.78
N VAL A 8 0.40 -14.97 -30.80
CA VAL A 8 0.16 -14.21 -29.56
C VAL A 8 1.48 -14.11 -28.79
N PRO A 9 1.98 -12.91 -28.44
CA PRO A 9 3.20 -12.82 -27.64
C PRO A 9 2.88 -13.17 -26.18
N ALA A 10 3.78 -13.97 -25.62
CA ALA A 10 3.75 -14.52 -24.29
C ALA A 10 3.56 -13.46 -23.20
N GLU A 11 2.73 -13.82 -22.22
CA GLU A 11 2.60 -13.15 -20.94
C GLU A 11 3.99 -12.90 -20.34
N MET A 12 4.33 -11.63 -20.11
CA MET A 12 5.43 -11.27 -19.23
C MET A 12 5.03 -11.62 -17.81
N SER A 13 5.27 -12.88 -17.46
CA SER A 13 5.31 -13.35 -16.08
C SER A 13 6.27 -12.42 -15.33
N VAL A 14 5.72 -11.58 -14.46
CA VAL A 14 6.51 -10.74 -13.56
C VAL A 14 7.25 -11.71 -12.65
N MET A 15 8.48 -12.02 -13.03
CA MET A 15 9.37 -12.88 -12.27
C MET A 15 9.52 -12.27 -10.88
N HIS A 16 8.79 -12.83 -9.91
CA HIS A 16 8.87 -12.46 -8.51
C HIS A 16 10.21 -12.98 -8.00
N LEU A 17 11.28 -12.23 -8.28
CA LEU A 17 12.58 -12.50 -7.70
C LEU A 17 12.45 -12.33 -6.18
N PRO A 18 12.89 -13.32 -5.38
CA PRO A 18 12.81 -13.22 -3.93
C PRO A 18 13.57 -11.98 -3.47
N ILE A 19 12.94 -11.22 -2.57
CA ILE A 19 13.52 -9.96 -2.09
C ILE A 19 14.67 -10.32 -1.17
N THR A 20 15.90 -10.10 -1.62
CA THR A 20 17.11 -10.43 -0.86
C THR A 20 17.11 -9.70 0.49
N GLY A 21 16.84 -10.46 1.56
CA GLY A 21 16.86 -10.01 2.95
C GLY A 21 15.51 -9.77 3.62
N ALA A 22 14.37 -10.08 2.99
CA ALA A 22 13.10 -10.13 3.72
C ALA A 22 13.09 -11.30 4.72
N ALA A 23 12.47 -11.10 5.88
CA ALA A 23 12.37 -12.16 6.88
C ALA A 23 11.39 -13.24 6.39
N PRO A 24 11.73 -14.54 6.49
CA PRO A 24 10.79 -15.60 6.18
C PRO A 24 9.66 -15.66 7.23
N LEU A 25 8.51 -16.19 6.83
CA LEU A 25 7.38 -16.41 7.75
C LEU A 25 7.78 -17.44 8.83
N PRO A 26 7.51 -17.20 10.12
CA PRO A 26 7.85 -18.13 11.19
C PRO A 26 7.08 -19.44 11.05
N ALA A 27 7.65 -20.54 11.53
CA ALA A 27 7.13 -21.90 11.32
C ALA A 27 5.67 -22.07 11.76
N THR A 28 5.28 -21.47 12.89
CA THR A 28 3.90 -21.51 13.41
C THR A 28 2.90 -20.80 12.50
N ALA A 29 3.33 -19.78 11.76
CA ALA A 29 2.50 -19.04 10.83
C ALA A 29 2.52 -19.62 9.41
N LEU A 30 3.50 -20.49 9.07
CA LEU A 30 3.55 -21.18 7.78
C LEU A 30 2.33 -22.06 7.55
N ASP A 31 1.93 -22.86 8.54
CA ASP A 31 0.77 -23.75 8.41
C ASP A 31 -0.54 -22.97 8.27
N ALA A 32 -0.68 -21.89 9.03
CA ALA A 32 -1.83 -21.01 8.93
C ALA A 32 -1.91 -20.34 7.55
N TRP A 33 -0.79 -19.85 7.04
CA TRP A 33 -0.71 -19.30 5.69
C TRP A 33 -1.01 -20.35 4.62
N ALA A 34 -0.49 -21.57 4.76
CA ALA A 34 -0.79 -22.68 3.85
C ALA A 34 -2.31 -22.98 3.81
N ARG A 35 -2.97 -23.05 4.97
CA ARG A 35 -4.43 -23.20 5.06
C ARG A 35 -5.18 -22.04 4.43
N LEU A 36 -4.80 -20.80 4.72
CA LEU A 36 -5.41 -19.60 4.14
C LEU A 36 -5.31 -19.58 2.61
N ARG A 37 -4.19 -20.07 2.05
CA ARG A 37 -3.97 -20.12 0.61
C ARG A 37 -4.77 -21.18 -0.14
N LEU A 38 -5.18 -22.23 0.56
CA LEU A 38 -6.07 -23.25 -0.01
C LEU A 38 -7.51 -22.73 -0.18
N ARG A 39 -7.86 -21.64 0.54
CA ARG A 39 -9.16 -20.99 0.47
C ARG A 39 -9.28 -20.15 -0.81
N ARG A 40 -9.79 -20.76 -1.88
CA ARG A 40 -9.96 -20.11 -3.21
C ARG A 40 -11.42 -19.90 -3.60
N GLY A 41 -12.37 -20.34 -2.77
CA GLY A 41 -13.78 -20.06 -3.02
C GLY A 41 -14.06 -18.55 -2.99
N PRO A 42 -15.01 -18.04 -3.81
CA PRO A 42 -15.33 -16.61 -3.82
C PRO A 42 -15.83 -16.11 -2.45
N GLY A 43 -16.57 -16.95 -1.72
CA GLY A 43 -17.01 -16.67 -0.34
C GLY A 43 -15.83 -16.65 0.65
N GLU A 44 -14.95 -17.64 0.60
CA GLU A 44 -13.80 -17.70 1.51
C GLU A 44 -12.82 -16.55 1.27
N LEU A 45 -12.61 -16.18 0.00
CA LEU A 45 -11.76 -15.05 -0.37
C LEU A 45 -12.37 -13.72 0.08
N ARG A 46 -13.70 -13.55 -0.06
CA ARG A 46 -14.41 -12.41 0.51
C ARG A 46 -14.20 -12.34 2.02
N ALA A 47 -14.45 -13.42 2.74
CA ALA A 47 -14.27 -13.48 4.19
C ALA A 47 -12.81 -13.16 4.58
N MET A 48 -11.83 -13.65 3.82
CA MET A 48 -10.40 -13.38 4.04
C MET A 48 -10.05 -11.90 3.83
N LEU A 49 -10.53 -11.29 2.75
CA LEU A 49 -10.30 -9.88 2.46
C LEU A 49 -10.90 -8.98 3.54
N LEU A 50 -12.16 -9.23 3.91
CA LEU A 50 -12.85 -8.46 4.96
C LEU A 50 -12.15 -8.60 6.32
N ALA A 51 -11.56 -9.76 6.59
CA ALA A 51 -10.82 -10.01 7.81
C ALA A 51 -9.47 -9.30 7.89
N LEU A 52 -8.75 -9.27 6.75
CA LEU A 52 -7.42 -8.68 6.67
C LEU A 52 -7.43 -7.16 6.85
N VAL A 53 -8.55 -6.50 6.54
CA VAL A 53 -8.72 -5.06 6.73
C VAL A 53 -9.21 -4.65 8.11
N LEU A 54 -9.50 -5.60 9.00
CA LEU A 54 -9.97 -5.31 10.35
C LEU A 54 -8.89 -4.57 11.17
N THR A 55 -9.32 -3.53 11.86
CA THR A 55 -8.57 -2.90 12.94
C THR A 55 -8.38 -3.89 14.08
N PRO A 56 -7.12 -4.20 14.48
CA PRO A 56 -6.85 -5.08 15.60
C PRO A 56 -7.58 -4.60 16.87
N GLY A 57 -8.32 -5.52 17.51
CA GLY A 57 -9.07 -5.24 18.73
C GLY A 57 -10.46 -4.60 18.54
N SER A 58 -10.82 -4.14 17.34
CA SER A 58 -12.14 -3.54 17.10
C SER A 58 -13.26 -4.58 17.20
N ALA A 59 -14.09 -4.50 18.24
CA ALA A 59 -15.23 -5.40 18.42
C ALA A 59 -16.34 -5.14 17.39
N ARG A 60 -16.57 -3.87 17.04
CA ARG A 60 -17.60 -3.47 16.06
C ARG A 60 -17.28 -3.95 14.65
N GLU A 61 -16.04 -3.78 14.20
CA GLU A 61 -15.62 -4.28 12.89
C GLU A 61 -15.65 -5.81 12.83
N ARG A 62 -15.24 -6.49 13.90
CA ARG A 62 -15.38 -7.95 14.01
C ARG A 62 -16.83 -8.42 13.96
N GLN A 63 -17.74 -7.68 14.59
CA GLN A 63 -19.17 -8.00 14.53
C GLN A 63 -19.72 -7.80 13.11
N CYS A 64 -19.41 -6.68 12.47
CA CYS A 64 -19.80 -6.43 11.07
C CYS A 64 -19.21 -7.49 10.12
N TRP A 65 -17.99 -7.95 10.37
CA TRP A 65 -17.38 -9.05 9.62
C TRP A 65 -18.20 -10.33 9.76
N ARG A 66 -18.60 -10.71 10.98
CA ARG A 66 -19.44 -11.91 11.21
C ARG A 66 -20.75 -11.81 10.46
N GLU A 67 -21.43 -10.68 10.53
CA GLU A 67 -22.70 -10.43 9.83
C GLU A 67 -22.55 -10.53 8.31
N GLU A 68 -21.44 -10.02 7.74
CA GLU A 68 -21.15 -10.13 6.30
C GLU A 68 -20.74 -11.54 5.85
N THR A 69 -20.32 -12.40 6.78
CA THR A 69 -19.84 -13.76 6.49
C THR A 69 -20.75 -14.87 7.00
N ASP A 70 -21.86 -14.55 7.66
CA ASP A 70 -22.74 -15.51 8.35
C ASP A 70 -23.29 -16.58 7.38
N THR A 71 -23.57 -16.18 6.14
CA THR A 71 -24.09 -17.07 5.10
C THR A 71 -23.00 -17.84 4.34
N LEU A 72 -21.73 -17.70 4.72
CA LEU A 72 -20.59 -18.29 3.99
C LEU A 72 -20.09 -19.56 4.69
N GLU A 73 -20.02 -20.65 3.94
CA GLU A 73 -19.44 -21.91 4.42
C GLU A 73 -17.92 -21.82 4.55
N GLY A 74 -17.34 -22.60 5.47
CA GLY A 74 -15.88 -22.74 5.61
C GLY A 74 -15.15 -21.61 6.34
N VAL A 75 -15.86 -20.59 6.83
CA VAL A 75 -15.24 -19.40 7.47
C VAL A 75 -14.78 -19.65 8.92
N SER A 76 -15.19 -20.76 9.54
CA SER A 76 -15.11 -21.03 10.99
C SER A 76 -13.72 -21.05 11.64
N PHE A 77 -12.63 -21.01 10.88
CA PHE A 77 -11.26 -20.95 11.42
C PHE A 77 -10.43 -19.81 10.85
N LEU A 78 -11.02 -19.02 9.95
CA LEU A 78 -10.30 -18.00 9.20
C LEU A 78 -9.70 -16.92 10.12
N MET A 79 -10.45 -16.50 11.15
CA MET A 79 -9.95 -15.54 12.14
C MET A 79 -8.73 -16.08 12.88
N SER A 80 -8.81 -17.31 13.38
CA SER A 80 -7.72 -17.92 14.13
C SER A 80 -6.46 -18.06 13.27
N ASP A 81 -6.62 -18.46 12.00
CA ASP A 81 -5.50 -18.55 11.06
C ASP A 81 -4.86 -17.16 10.83
N LEU A 82 -5.66 -16.11 10.66
CA LEU A 82 -5.16 -14.74 10.47
C LEU A 82 -4.56 -14.10 11.72
N GLU A 83 -5.06 -14.45 12.91
CA GLU A 83 -4.52 -14.00 14.20
C GLU A 83 -3.13 -14.60 14.48
N SER A 84 -2.84 -15.77 13.89
CA SER A 84 -1.50 -16.39 13.98
C SER A 84 -0.47 -15.75 13.05
N LEU A 85 -0.89 -14.93 12.08
CA LEU A 85 0.03 -14.22 11.20
C LEU A 85 0.67 -13.04 11.94
N PRO A 86 2.01 -12.87 11.86
CA PRO A 86 2.67 -11.67 12.37
C PRO A 86 2.14 -10.40 11.70
N ALA A 87 2.17 -9.27 12.41
CA ALA A 87 1.67 -7.99 11.89
C ALA A 87 2.31 -7.62 10.54
N SER A 88 3.63 -7.81 10.40
CA SER A 88 4.39 -7.55 9.17
C SER A 88 4.08 -8.49 7.99
N ALA A 89 3.26 -9.54 8.20
CA ALA A 89 2.76 -10.43 7.15
C ALA A 89 1.32 -10.10 6.71
N ARG A 90 0.57 -9.30 7.47
CA ARG A 90 -0.86 -9.04 7.20
C ARG A 90 -1.08 -8.24 5.93
N LEU A 91 -0.32 -7.17 5.71
CA LEU A 91 -0.41 -6.39 4.47
C LEU A 91 0.02 -7.19 3.23
N PRO A 92 1.16 -7.91 3.22
CA PRO A 92 1.48 -8.85 2.15
C PRO A 92 0.36 -9.88 1.88
N ALA A 93 -0.29 -10.39 2.94
CA ALA A 93 -1.39 -11.34 2.80
C ALA A 93 -2.62 -10.70 2.14
N LEU A 94 -2.92 -9.45 2.49
CA LEU A 94 -3.96 -8.65 1.85
C LEU A 94 -3.68 -8.43 0.36
N GLU A 95 -2.44 -8.08 0.01
CA GLU A 95 -2.04 -7.89 -1.39
C GLU A 95 -2.18 -9.18 -2.20
N ALA A 96 -1.76 -10.33 -1.63
CA ALA A 96 -1.93 -11.63 -2.26
C ALA A 96 -3.42 -12.00 -2.44
N ALA A 97 -4.25 -11.73 -1.44
CA ALA A 97 -5.70 -11.92 -1.51
C ALA A 97 -6.36 -11.02 -2.57
N LEU A 98 -5.96 -9.75 -2.65
CA LEU A 98 -6.44 -8.81 -3.66
C LEU A 98 -6.01 -9.23 -5.08
N ALA A 99 -4.79 -9.72 -5.25
CA ALA A 99 -4.31 -10.25 -6.52
C ALA A 99 -5.15 -11.47 -6.97
N HIS A 100 -5.52 -12.36 -6.04
CA HIS A 100 -6.42 -13.46 -6.35
C HIS A 100 -7.84 -12.97 -6.69
N ALA A 101 -8.36 -11.99 -5.94
CA ALA A 101 -9.68 -11.42 -6.16
C ALA A 101 -9.81 -10.67 -7.48
N ALA A 102 -8.71 -10.12 -8.00
CA ALA A 102 -8.68 -9.46 -9.30
C ALA A 102 -9.02 -10.41 -10.47
N ALA A 103 -8.79 -11.72 -10.31
CA ALA A 103 -9.14 -12.75 -11.29
C ALA A 103 -10.61 -13.22 -11.22
N LEU A 104 -11.38 -12.78 -10.23
CA LEU A 104 -12.79 -13.15 -10.09
C LEU A 104 -13.68 -12.42 -11.10
N PRO A 105 -14.88 -12.96 -11.41
CA PRO A 105 -15.87 -12.29 -12.24
C PRO A 105 -16.18 -10.87 -11.76
N LEU A 106 -16.41 -9.94 -12.70
CA LEU A 106 -16.65 -8.52 -12.39
C LEU A 106 -17.78 -8.31 -11.37
N ALA A 107 -18.87 -9.07 -11.47
CA ALA A 107 -19.98 -8.99 -10.52
C ALA A 107 -19.52 -9.22 -9.06
N VAL A 108 -18.70 -10.25 -8.84
CA VAL A 108 -18.13 -10.55 -7.52
C VAL A 108 -17.19 -9.43 -7.06
N ARG A 109 -16.33 -8.91 -7.96
CA ARG A 109 -15.42 -7.80 -7.63
C ARG A 109 -16.14 -6.51 -7.24
N GLN A 110 -17.28 -6.22 -7.89
CA GLN A 110 -18.10 -5.05 -7.60
C GLN A 110 -18.77 -5.11 -6.22
N GLU A 111 -19.03 -6.31 -5.70
CA GLU A 111 -19.57 -6.49 -4.34
C GLU A 111 -18.51 -6.38 -3.24
N LEU A 112 -17.23 -6.67 -3.54
CA LEU A 112 -16.15 -6.66 -2.55
C LEU A 112 -15.82 -5.25 -2.05
N ALA A 113 -15.73 -4.26 -2.95
CA ALA A 113 -15.38 -2.89 -2.56
C ALA A 113 -16.36 -2.24 -1.56
N PRO A 114 -17.70 -2.30 -1.74
CA PRO A 114 -18.64 -1.80 -0.74
C PRO A 114 -18.62 -2.62 0.55
N ALA A 115 -18.41 -3.94 0.50
CA ALA A 115 -18.29 -4.77 1.69
C ALA A 115 -17.06 -4.40 2.53
N LEU A 116 -15.89 -4.23 1.89
CA LEU A 116 -14.67 -3.73 2.54
C LEU A 116 -14.94 -2.39 3.25
N ARG A 117 -15.59 -1.47 2.55
CA ARG A 117 -15.92 -0.16 3.12
C ARG A 117 -16.84 -0.28 4.34
N ARG A 118 -17.87 -1.14 4.30
CA ARG A 118 -18.79 -1.33 5.43
C ARG A 118 -18.05 -1.85 6.66
N VAL A 119 -17.24 -2.89 6.50
CA VAL A 119 -16.45 -3.48 7.59
C VAL A 119 -15.47 -2.45 8.17
N MET A 120 -14.70 -1.76 7.34
CA MET A 120 -13.69 -0.79 7.78
C MET A 120 -14.29 0.48 8.41
N CYS A 121 -15.56 0.78 8.16
CA CYS A 121 -16.24 1.95 8.74
C CYS A 121 -17.17 1.57 9.90
N ALA A 122 -17.26 0.30 10.29
CA ALA A 122 -18.24 -0.19 11.25
C ALA A 122 -18.07 0.38 12.66
N ASP A 123 -16.85 0.79 13.03
CA ASP A 123 -16.57 1.46 14.30
C ASP A 123 -16.81 2.97 14.28
N GLY A 124 -17.12 3.53 13.10
CA GLY A 124 -17.30 4.97 12.85
C GLY A 124 -16.01 5.76 12.69
N ARG A 125 -14.84 5.11 12.65
CA ARG A 125 -13.52 5.75 12.57
C ARG A 125 -12.76 5.24 11.34
N VAL A 126 -12.49 6.13 10.40
CA VAL A 126 -11.67 5.79 9.22
C VAL A 126 -10.25 6.27 9.43
N ARG A 127 -9.31 5.35 9.68
CA ARG A 127 -7.89 5.70 9.83
C ARG A 127 -7.30 6.07 8.47
N PRO A 128 -6.17 6.79 8.43
CA PRO A 128 -5.53 7.12 7.15
C PRO A 128 -5.13 5.87 6.36
N ILE A 129 -4.64 4.83 7.05
CA ILE A 129 -4.29 3.55 6.41
C ILE A 129 -5.51 2.85 5.80
N ASP A 130 -6.67 2.88 6.48
CA ASP A 130 -7.92 2.31 5.97
C ASP A 130 -8.32 2.97 4.65
N ARG A 131 -8.12 4.29 4.56
CA ARG A 131 -8.39 5.06 3.34
C ARG A 131 -7.49 4.61 2.18
N LEU A 132 -6.18 4.48 2.43
CA LEU A 132 -5.22 4.04 1.42
C LEU A 132 -5.51 2.61 0.97
N THR A 133 -5.81 1.73 1.91
CA THR A 133 -6.18 0.34 1.65
C THR A 133 -7.45 0.22 0.81
N LEU A 134 -8.48 1.03 1.08
CA LEU A 134 -9.68 1.09 0.24
C LEU A 134 -9.39 1.57 -1.18
N LEU A 135 -8.51 2.57 -1.34
CA LEU A 135 -8.10 3.05 -2.65
C LEU A 135 -7.32 1.96 -3.42
N LEU A 136 -6.43 1.24 -2.74
CA LEU A 136 -5.67 0.14 -3.33
C LEU A 136 -6.60 -0.99 -3.74
N ALA A 137 -7.51 -1.41 -2.85
CA ALA A 137 -8.49 -2.44 -3.15
C ALA A 137 -9.35 -2.06 -4.36
N ARG A 138 -9.85 -0.81 -4.42
CA ARG A 138 -10.61 -0.32 -5.58
C ARG A 138 -9.80 -0.35 -6.87
N GLN A 139 -8.53 0.06 -6.83
CA GLN A 139 -7.64 0.02 -7.98
C GLN A 139 -7.44 -1.41 -8.49
N ARG A 140 -7.21 -2.38 -7.59
CA ARG A 140 -7.00 -3.79 -7.96
C ARG A 140 -8.28 -4.47 -8.45
N LEU A 141 -9.41 -4.20 -7.80
CA LEU A 141 -10.70 -4.81 -8.12
C LEU A 141 -11.35 -4.24 -9.38
N ALA A 142 -11.03 -3.00 -9.76
CA ALA A 142 -11.46 -2.41 -11.03
C ALA A 142 -10.86 -3.13 -12.26
N GLY A 143 -9.78 -3.90 -12.08
CA GLY A 143 -8.98 -4.48 -13.16
C GLY A 143 -7.96 -3.49 -13.72
N ASP A 144 -7.04 -3.98 -14.55
CA ASP A 144 -5.98 -3.15 -15.16
C ASP A 144 -6.60 -2.09 -16.08
N ALA A 145 -6.91 -0.93 -15.52
CA ALA A 145 -6.81 0.31 -16.26
C ALA A 145 -5.32 0.50 -16.56
N SER A 146 -4.88 -0.08 -17.69
CA SER A 146 -3.50 -0.01 -18.16
C SER A 146 -2.99 1.41 -17.92
N PRO A 147 -1.91 1.61 -17.12
CA PRO A 147 -1.42 2.94 -16.85
C PRO A 147 -1.14 3.54 -18.23
N GLN A 148 -1.83 4.64 -18.55
CA GLN A 148 -1.61 5.39 -19.78
C GLN A 148 -0.10 5.54 -19.89
N ARG A 149 0.50 4.84 -20.85
CA ARG A 149 1.94 4.88 -21.08
C ARG A 149 2.22 6.31 -21.47
N ALA A 150 2.67 7.11 -20.51
CA ALA A 150 3.10 8.46 -20.78
C ALA A 150 4.16 8.37 -21.90
N SER A 151 3.99 9.24 -22.89
CA SER A 151 4.74 9.20 -24.14
C SER A 151 6.24 9.19 -23.85
N LEU A 152 6.98 8.26 -24.46
CA LEU A 152 8.44 8.04 -24.38
C LEU A 152 9.31 9.25 -24.81
N ARG A 153 8.76 10.46 -24.89
CA ARG A 153 9.47 11.64 -25.37
C ARG A 153 9.92 12.48 -24.17
N ASP A 154 11.23 12.46 -23.96
CA ASP A 154 12.01 13.36 -23.08
C ASP A 154 11.69 13.29 -21.59
N ALA A 155 11.83 12.09 -21.01
CA ALA A 155 11.84 11.94 -19.56
C ALA A 155 13.25 12.17 -19.01
N ASP A 156 13.62 13.43 -18.80
CA ASP A 156 14.63 13.77 -17.80
C ASP A 156 14.21 13.10 -16.47
N PRO A 157 15.02 12.21 -15.89
CA PRO A 157 14.67 11.51 -14.65
C PRO A 157 14.64 12.46 -13.45
N GLU A 158 15.05 13.72 -13.56
CA GLU A 158 15.09 14.62 -12.42
C GLU A 158 13.70 15.08 -11.95
N LEU A 159 13.48 15.04 -10.62
CA LEU A 159 12.26 15.56 -9.99
C LEU A 159 12.24 17.10 -9.92
N GLY A 160 13.38 17.76 -10.14
CA GLY A 160 13.53 19.22 -10.01
C GLY A 160 12.73 20.02 -11.04
N HIS A 161 12.40 19.42 -12.18
CA HIS A 161 11.68 20.05 -13.29
C HIS A 161 10.20 19.65 -13.40
N LEU A 162 9.63 19.06 -12.34
CA LEU A 162 8.23 18.69 -12.35
C LEU A 162 7.31 19.93 -12.53
N PRO A 163 6.29 19.84 -13.40
CA PRO A 163 5.24 20.85 -13.51
C PRO A 163 4.64 21.20 -12.15
N LEU A 164 4.25 22.46 -11.95
CA LEU A 164 3.71 22.92 -10.66
C LEU A 164 2.54 22.06 -10.16
N ALA A 165 1.62 21.65 -11.04
CA ALA A 165 0.49 20.79 -10.69
C ALA A 165 0.94 19.43 -10.12
N LEU A 166 2.00 18.84 -10.68
CA LEU A 166 2.57 17.58 -10.20
C LEU A 166 3.29 17.78 -8.85
N ARG A 167 4.03 18.87 -8.68
CA ARG A 167 4.65 19.20 -7.39
C ARG A 167 3.61 19.38 -6.29
N ILE A 168 2.53 20.11 -6.55
CA ILE A 168 1.39 20.28 -5.63
C ILE A 168 0.76 18.92 -5.31
N ALA A 169 0.49 18.08 -6.32
CA ALA A 169 -0.11 16.76 -6.08
C ALA A 169 0.79 15.84 -5.23
N VAL A 170 2.11 15.87 -5.43
CA VAL A 170 3.06 15.14 -4.58
C VAL A 170 3.06 15.71 -3.16
N ALA A 171 3.01 17.04 -2.98
CA ALA A 171 2.91 17.67 -1.67
C ALA A 171 1.62 17.27 -0.94
N ASP A 172 0.47 17.32 -1.60
CA ASP A 172 -0.83 16.92 -1.03
C ASP A 172 -0.85 15.44 -0.62
N LEU A 173 -0.33 14.55 -1.48
CA LEU A 173 -0.20 13.13 -1.15
C LEU A 173 0.74 12.93 0.05
N THR A 174 1.86 13.63 0.08
CA THR A 174 2.82 13.59 1.20
C THR A 174 2.20 14.14 2.48
N ALA A 175 1.39 15.21 2.41
CA ALA A 175 0.70 15.79 3.55
C ALA A 175 -0.37 14.83 4.10
N PHE A 176 -1.05 14.07 3.24
CA PHE A 176 -1.92 13.00 3.69
C PHE A 176 -1.14 11.87 4.39
N LEU A 177 0.00 11.46 3.83
CA LEU A 177 0.86 10.43 4.42
C LEU A 177 1.50 10.86 5.74
N ALA A 178 1.75 12.15 5.94
CA ALA A 178 2.31 12.71 7.17
C ALA A 178 1.44 12.46 8.42
N ARG A 179 0.20 12.01 8.24
CA ARG A 179 -0.68 11.55 9.34
C ARG A 179 -0.22 10.21 9.95
N VAL A 180 0.59 9.44 9.25
CA VAL A 180 1.05 8.10 9.65
C VAL A 180 2.54 7.86 9.45
N VAL A 181 3.19 8.63 8.57
CA VAL A 181 4.63 8.54 8.28
C VAL A 181 5.33 9.74 8.94
N PRO A 182 6.39 9.54 9.74
CA PRO A 182 7.05 8.26 10.07
C PRO A 182 6.25 7.38 11.06
N GLN A 183 5.46 8.00 11.92
CA GLN A 183 4.62 7.34 12.91
C GLN A 183 3.35 8.16 13.13
N ALA A 184 2.24 7.51 13.46
CA ALA A 184 0.99 8.20 13.78
C ALA A 184 1.07 8.88 15.14
N ASP A 185 0.43 10.06 15.26
CA ASP A 185 0.27 10.76 16.53
C ASP A 185 -1.20 10.62 16.99
N ALA A 186 -1.41 10.10 18.20
CA ALA A 186 -2.75 9.91 18.74
C ALA A 186 -3.45 11.23 19.13
N GLN A 187 -2.68 12.30 19.36
CA GLN A 187 -3.17 13.59 19.84
C GLN A 187 -3.29 14.65 18.73
N ALA A 188 -2.70 14.40 17.56
CA ALA A 188 -2.66 15.36 16.47
C ALA A 188 -3.08 14.72 15.14
N ARG A 189 -3.71 15.51 14.26
CA ARG A 189 -4.03 15.06 12.89
C ARG A 189 -2.75 14.77 12.08
N VAL A 190 -1.71 15.56 12.29
CA VAL A 190 -0.34 15.39 11.79
C VAL A 190 0.59 15.73 12.95
N GLY A 191 1.37 14.75 13.42
CA GLY A 191 2.35 14.96 14.49
C GLY A 191 3.58 15.75 14.01
N ALA A 192 4.40 16.20 14.96
CA ALA A 192 5.61 16.98 14.65
C ALA A 192 6.58 16.23 13.71
N ALA A 193 6.75 14.91 13.91
CA ALA A 193 7.59 14.07 13.05
C ALA A 193 7.06 14.02 11.60
N GLY A 194 5.75 13.86 11.42
CA GLY A 194 5.12 13.85 10.09
C GLY A 194 5.20 15.21 9.40
N ALA A 195 4.97 16.30 10.13
CA ALA A 195 5.12 17.66 9.60
C ALA A 195 6.57 17.95 9.17
N GLY A 196 7.55 17.53 9.98
CA GLY A 196 8.97 17.63 9.66
C GLY A 196 9.35 16.82 8.42
N TRP A 197 8.86 15.58 8.32
CA TRP A 197 9.05 14.74 7.13
C TRP A 197 8.47 15.37 5.87
N HIS A 198 7.22 15.85 5.93
CA HIS A 198 6.58 16.56 4.82
C HIS A 198 7.39 17.79 4.39
N ALA A 199 7.82 18.63 5.34
CA ALA A 199 8.60 19.83 5.03
C ALA A 199 9.90 19.50 4.29
N ARG A 200 10.58 18.40 4.64
CA ARG A 200 11.78 17.94 3.94
C ARG A 200 11.48 17.48 2.51
N VAL A 201 10.44 16.68 2.31
CA VAL A 201 10.01 16.25 0.97
C VAL A 201 9.69 17.45 0.08
N VAL A 202 8.90 18.40 0.59
CA VAL A 202 8.51 19.60 -0.14
C VAL A 202 9.71 20.50 -0.42
N ALA A 203 10.64 20.67 0.53
CA ALA A 203 11.87 21.45 0.31
C ALA A 203 12.70 20.91 -0.87
N THR A 204 12.84 19.59 -0.98
CA THR A 204 13.56 18.97 -2.11
C THR A 204 12.82 19.18 -3.45
N LEU A 205 11.49 19.11 -3.46
CA LEU A 205 10.68 19.29 -4.69
C LEU A 205 10.59 20.75 -5.16
N TRP A 206 10.61 21.71 -4.22
CA TRP A 206 10.54 23.13 -4.54
C TRP A 206 11.91 23.74 -4.79
N GLY A 207 12.98 23.21 -4.19
CA GLY A 207 14.32 23.76 -4.31
C GLY A 207 14.35 25.24 -3.91
N PRO A 208 14.91 26.14 -4.73
CA PRO A 208 14.94 27.58 -4.43
C PRO A 208 13.61 28.31 -4.73
N ALA A 209 12.58 27.62 -5.23
CA ALA A 209 11.32 28.26 -5.60
C ALA A 209 10.61 28.87 -4.37
N PRO A 210 10.04 30.08 -4.50
CA PRO A 210 9.39 30.74 -3.37
C PRO A 210 8.04 30.08 -3.03
N HIS A 211 7.63 30.20 -1.77
CA HIS A 211 6.32 29.76 -1.24
C HIS A 211 6.02 28.25 -1.41
N PRO A 212 6.82 27.35 -0.82
CA PRO A 212 6.45 25.94 -0.73
C PRO A 212 5.14 25.77 0.08
N PRO A 213 4.26 24.82 -0.29
CA PRO A 213 3.02 24.57 0.42
C PRO A 213 3.29 24.10 1.85
N ALA A 214 2.51 24.61 2.80
CA ALA A 214 2.49 24.11 4.17
C ALA A 214 1.88 22.70 4.22
N CYS A 215 2.15 21.95 5.31
CA CYS A 215 1.54 20.64 5.52
C CYS A 215 0.04 20.79 5.81
N GLN A 216 -0.77 20.75 4.76
CA GLN A 216 -2.23 20.80 4.84
C GLN A 216 -2.79 19.48 4.35
N VAL A 217 -3.43 18.74 5.25
CA VAL A 217 -3.99 17.43 4.93
C VAL A 217 -5.16 17.60 3.97
N PRO A 218 -5.12 17.04 2.76
CA PRO A 218 -6.22 17.13 1.82
C PRO A 218 -7.46 16.41 2.35
N ASP A 219 -8.62 16.81 1.88
CA ASP A 219 -9.85 16.05 2.07
C ASP A 219 -9.88 14.80 1.17
N THR A 220 -11.02 14.11 1.18
CA THR A 220 -11.22 12.89 0.38
C THR A 220 -10.95 13.11 -1.12
N ASP A 221 -11.53 14.16 -1.67
CA ASP A 221 -11.50 14.41 -3.11
C ASP A 221 -10.15 15.03 -3.53
N GLY A 222 -9.53 15.82 -2.66
CA GLY A 222 -8.16 16.29 -2.77
C GLY A 222 -7.18 15.13 -2.84
N LEU A 223 -7.27 14.14 -1.94
CA LEU A 223 -6.43 12.94 -1.97
C LEU A 223 -6.60 12.16 -3.28
N ALA A 224 -7.85 11.93 -3.71
CA ALA A 224 -8.13 11.21 -4.94
C ALA A 224 -7.56 11.93 -6.16
N ARG A 225 -7.73 13.26 -6.25
CA ARG A 225 -7.15 14.09 -7.31
C ARG A 225 -5.63 14.07 -7.29
N ALA A 226 -5.02 14.24 -6.12
CA ALA A 226 -3.56 14.19 -5.96
C ALA A 226 -3.01 12.85 -6.47
N LEU A 227 -3.60 11.72 -6.06
CA LEU A 227 -3.20 10.40 -6.55
C LEU A 227 -3.35 10.26 -8.07
N LEU A 228 -4.49 10.69 -8.64
CA LEU A 228 -4.69 10.65 -10.09
C LEU A 228 -3.64 11.49 -10.83
N THR A 229 -3.32 12.68 -10.33
CA THR A 229 -2.29 13.55 -10.91
C THR A 229 -0.90 12.94 -10.80
N VAL A 230 -0.50 12.41 -9.64
CA VAL A 230 0.82 11.75 -9.48
C VAL A 230 0.93 10.51 -10.38
N ARG A 231 -0.15 9.77 -10.59
CA ARG A 231 -0.15 8.60 -11.50
C ARG A 231 0.01 8.96 -12.98
N GLN A 232 -0.15 10.24 -13.36
CA GLN A 232 0.18 10.71 -14.72
C GLN A 232 1.70 10.78 -14.97
N LEU A 233 2.53 10.70 -13.92
CA LEU A 233 3.97 10.59 -14.08
C LEU A 233 4.33 9.36 -14.91
N ASP A 234 5.40 9.51 -15.69
CA ASP A 234 6.07 8.41 -16.36
C ASP A 234 6.44 7.30 -15.37
N TRP A 235 6.36 6.05 -15.81
CA TRP A 235 6.65 4.89 -14.98
C TRP A 235 8.05 4.94 -14.32
N MET A 236 9.02 5.63 -14.96
CA MET A 236 10.38 5.84 -14.43
C MET A 236 10.44 6.85 -13.28
N ARG A 237 9.52 7.82 -13.24
CA ARG A 237 9.50 8.90 -12.23
C ARG A 237 8.75 8.52 -10.95
N ARG A 238 7.78 7.59 -11.03
CA ARG A 238 7.03 7.13 -9.85
C ARG A 238 7.93 6.51 -8.75
N PRO A 239 8.91 5.64 -9.06
CA PRO A 239 9.89 5.16 -8.08
C PRO A 239 10.71 6.27 -7.43
N LEU A 240 10.98 7.37 -8.14
CA LEU A 240 11.77 8.47 -7.60
C LEU A 240 11.01 9.25 -6.52
N ILE A 241 9.68 9.33 -6.61
CA ILE A 241 8.85 9.89 -5.53
C ILE A 241 8.98 9.05 -4.26
N VAL A 242 8.94 7.72 -4.39
CA VAL A 242 9.11 6.82 -3.24
C VAL A 242 10.54 6.92 -2.68
N ARG A 243 11.55 7.04 -3.55
CA ARG A 243 12.94 7.26 -3.11
C ARG A 243 13.08 8.55 -2.31
N LEU A 244 12.52 9.64 -2.82
CA LEU A 244 12.48 10.94 -2.14
C LEU A 244 11.85 10.83 -0.75
N TRP A 245 10.74 10.11 -0.61
CA TRP A 245 10.11 9.86 0.69
C TRP A 245 11.03 9.14 1.67
N LEU A 246 11.76 8.12 1.22
CA LEU A 246 12.71 7.37 2.05
C LEU A 246 13.95 8.19 2.42
N ASP A 247 14.47 9.00 1.50
CA ASP A 247 15.61 9.89 1.79
C ASP A 247 15.21 11.01 2.78
N ALA A 248 13.96 11.48 2.66
CA ALA A 248 13.36 12.40 3.62
C ALA A 248 13.15 11.76 5.01
N LEU A 249 13.02 10.43 5.12
CA LEU A 249 13.02 9.74 6.42
C LEU A 249 14.43 9.61 6.98
N ARG A 250 15.39 9.15 6.17
CA ARG A 250 16.77 8.90 6.61
C ARG A 250 17.43 10.13 7.22
N ALA A 251 17.32 11.26 6.54
CA ALA A 251 17.93 12.46 7.07
C ALA A 251 17.12 13.15 8.19
N LEU A 252 15.98 12.59 8.62
CA LEU A 252 15.42 12.90 9.95
C LEU A 252 16.16 12.11 11.06
N SER A 253 16.52 10.84 10.81
CA SER A 253 17.33 10.06 11.77
C SER A 253 18.76 10.55 11.93
N GLU A 254 19.29 11.30 10.97
CA GLU A 254 20.65 11.87 11.03
C GLU A 254 20.71 13.22 11.76
N GLN A 255 19.58 13.75 12.24
CA GLN A 255 19.56 15.03 12.94
C GLN A 255 20.22 14.93 14.33
N PRO A 256 20.97 15.96 14.77
CA PRO A 256 21.54 16.01 16.11
C PRO A 256 20.46 15.86 17.19
N GLY A 257 20.62 14.91 18.09
CA GLY A 257 19.65 14.60 19.15
C GLY A 257 18.57 13.58 18.77
N ALA A 258 18.61 13.02 17.55
CA ALA A 258 17.76 11.88 17.21
C ALA A 258 18.11 10.65 18.07
N PRO A 259 17.12 9.88 18.56
CA PRO A 259 17.37 8.70 19.36
C PRO A 259 18.19 7.67 18.57
N VAL A 260 19.23 7.09 19.21
CA VAL A 260 20.06 6.04 18.61
C VAL A 260 19.19 4.80 18.40
N ALA A 261 18.86 4.55 17.14
CA ALA A 261 17.81 3.62 16.79
C ALA A 261 18.42 2.24 16.45
N SER A 262 18.11 1.21 17.25
CA SER A 262 18.53 -0.18 16.99
C SER A 262 17.42 -0.97 16.29
N GLY A 263 17.54 -1.17 14.97
CA GLY A 263 16.60 -1.99 14.18
C GLY A 263 16.39 -1.47 12.75
N GLY A 264 15.82 -2.29 11.86
CA GLY A 264 15.59 -1.94 10.44
C GLY A 264 14.63 -0.75 10.26
N LEU A 265 13.51 -0.75 10.98
CA LEU A 265 12.54 0.35 11.06
C LEU A 265 13.17 1.64 11.61
N ALA A 266 13.95 1.48 12.66
CA ALA A 266 14.68 2.52 13.36
C ALA A 266 15.66 3.30 12.45
N ARG A 267 16.35 2.60 11.53
CA ARG A 267 17.27 3.19 10.54
C ARG A 267 16.58 4.00 9.43
N LEU A 268 15.26 3.92 9.32
CA LEU A 268 14.46 4.71 8.38
C LEU A 268 13.75 5.86 9.12
N GLY A 269 14.47 6.68 9.88
CA GLY A 269 13.89 7.89 10.47
C GLY A 269 12.89 7.66 11.60
N GLY A 270 12.99 6.54 12.33
CA GLY A 270 11.99 6.19 13.35
C GLY A 270 10.63 5.75 12.78
N LEU A 271 10.62 5.24 11.54
CA LEU A 271 9.44 4.68 10.89
C LEU A 271 8.86 3.54 11.73
N ASP A 272 7.57 3.61 12.07
CA ASP A 272 6.86 2.48 12.69
C ASP A 272 6.28 1.53 11.62
N LEU A 273 5.68 0.41 12.05
CA LEU A 273 5.08 -0.53 11.11
C LEU A 273 3.91 0.09 10.33
N GLY A 274 3.09 0.95 10.95
CA GLY A 274 1.94 1.58 10.29
C GLY A 274 2.36 2.58 9.21
N GLY A 275 3.42 3.34 9.45
CA GLY A 275 4.07 4.20 8.46
C GLY A 275 4.68 3.40 7.32
N ALA A 276 5.35 2.28 7.63
CA ALA A 276 5.88 1.37 6.60
C ALA A 276 4.76 0.78 5.74
N GLU A 277 3.65 0.34 6.35
CA GLU A 277 2.46 -0.17 5.66
C GLU A 277 1.88 0.89 4.72
N ALA A 278 1.73 2.12 5.18
CA ALA A 278 1.23 3.22 4.37
C ALA A 278 2.11 3.50 3.15
N LEU A 279 3.44 3.51 3.31
CA LEU A 279 4.37 3.66 2.19
C LEU A 279 4.27 2.49 1.21
N ARG A 280 4.15 1.25 1.69
CA ARG A 280 3.99 0.06 0.84
C ARG A 280 2.68 0.12 0.04
N VAL A 281 1.56 0.46 0.70
CA VAL A 281 0.27 0.66 0.03
C VAL A 281 0.38 1.76 -1.03
N CYS A 282 1.08 2.86 -0.72
CA CYS A 282 1.33 3.91 -1.70
C CYS A 282 2.19 3.48 -2.89
N CYS A 283 3.21 2.62 -2.70
CA CYS A 283 3.92 2.01 -3.84
C CYS A 283 2.93 1.26 -4.75
N GLY A 284 2.01 0.48 -4.16
CA GLY A 284 0.95 -0.20 -4.89
C GLY A 284 -0.01 0.75 -5.62
N LEU A 285 -0.40 1.86 -5.00
CA LEU A 285 -1.26 2.89 -5.61
C LEU A 285 -0.58 3.61 -6.78
N LEU A 286 0.73 3.84 -6.68
CA LEU A 286 1.52 4.50 -7.72
C LEU A 286 1.98 3.53 -8.82
N ASP A 287 1.67 2.23 -8.72
CA ASP A 287 2.23 1.18 -9.58
C ASP A 287 3.78 1.26 -9.62
N SER A 288 4.39 1.50 -8.46
CA SER A 288 5.83 1.64 -8.28
C SER A 288 6.41 0.37 -7.64
N PRO A 289 7.58 -0.13 -8.09
CA PRO A 289 8.27 -1.23 -7.42
C PRO A 289 8.58 -0.89 -5.96
N LEU A 290 8.42 -1.86 -5.08
CA LEU A 290 8.71 -1.69 -3.66
C LEU A 290 10.23 -1.57 -3.45
N PRO A 291 10.75 -0.47 -2.87
CA PRO A 291 12.18 -0.35 -2.60
C PRO A 291 12.67 -1.45 -1.65
N PRO A 292 13.89 -1.99 -1.85
CA PRO A 292 14.38 -3.12 -1.06
C PRO A 292 14.48 -2.78 0.43
N GLU A 293 14.75 -1.53 0.78
CA GLU A 293 14.86 -1.12 2.18
C GLU A 293 13.51 -1.13 2.90
N LEU A 294 12.44 -0.80 2.19
CA LEU A 294 11.07 -0.89 2.69
C LEU A 294 10.57 -2.34 2.67
N ALA A 295 10.91 -3.09 1.62
CA ALA A 295 10.50 -4.48 1.47
C ALA A 295 11.00 -5.39 2.59
N ARG A 296 12.23 -5.16 3.08
CA ARG A 296 12.82 -5.89 4.22
C ARG A 296 12.07 -5.73 5.55
N LEU A 297 11.17 -4.74 5.64
CA LEU A 297 10.34 -4.52 6.84
C LEU A 297 9.14 -5.46 6.89
N PHE A 298 8.86 -6.18 5.80
CA PHE A 298 7.74 -7.09 5.67
C PHE A 298 8.23 -8.53 5.55
N ILE A 299 7.35 -9.44 5.97
CA ILE A 299 7.61 -10.87 5.79
C ILE A 299 7.32 -11.25 4.35
N GLU A 300 8.23 -12.03 3.76
CA GLU A 300 8.00 -12.64 2.47
C GLU A 300 7.08 -13.85 2.64
N LEU A 301 5.94 -13.81 1.95
CA LEU A 301 4.97 -14.90 1.98
C LEU A 301 5.38 -15.98 0.99
N PRO A 302 5.39 -17.27 1.38
CA PRO A 302 5.64 -18.36 0.45
C PRO A 302 4.70 -18.29 -0.75
N GLY A 303 5.29 -18.26 -1.96
CA GLY A 303 4.56 -18.32 -3.23
C GLY A 303 3.97 -19.71 -3.50
N PRO A 304 3.17 -19.89 -4.57
CA PRO A 304 2.78 -21.23 -5.03
C PRO A 304 4.04 -22.03 -5.32
N ALA A 305 4.15 -23.22 -4.72
CA ALA A 305 5.15 -24.16 -5.14
C ALA A 305 5.00 -24.32 -6.66
N PRO A 306 6.11 -24.27 -7.44
CA PRO A 306 6.04 -24.61 -8.85
C PRO A 306 5.53 -26.06 -8.92
N GLY A 307 4.33 -26.23 -9.47
CA GLY A 307 3.76 -27.54 -9.78
C GLY A 307 4.35 -28.11 -11.05
#